data_AF-A0A1F2QGW4-F1
#
_entry.id   AF-A0A1F2QGW4-F1
#
_cell.length_a   1.000
_cell.length_b   1.000
_cell.length_c   1.000
_cell.angle_alpha   90.00
_cell.angle_beta   90.00
_cell.angle_gamma   90.00
#
_symmetry.space_group_name_H-M   'P 1'
#
loop_
_entity.id
_entity.type
_entity.pdbx_description
1 polymer ?
#
loop_
_entity_poly.entity_id
_entity_poly.type
_entity_poly.pdbx_seq_one_letter_code
_entity_poly.pdbx_strand_id
1 'polypeptide(L)'
;MAVGVMTALASMVVALVLIAGRVIKGHEWAVSGVFTLFAVLFFFVGVLFFALGLLGEYVGRIYLEVRHRPRYVVRQVFRSGQDPR
;
A
#
# COMPACT_ATOMS: atom_id res chain seq x y z
N MET A 1 3.09 2.63 -1.10
CA MET A 1 1.89 3.17 -1.78
C MET A 1 1.50 2.40 -3.04
N ALA A 2 2.35 2.35 -4.09
CA ALA A 2 2.00 1.70 -5.36
C ALA A 2 1.51 0.24 -5.23
N VAL A 3 2.20 -0.60 -4.44
CA VAL A 3 1.79 -2.00 -4.23
C VAL A 3 0.41 -2.12 -3.55
N GLY A 4 0.13 -1.27 -2.55
CA GLY A 4 -1.16 -1.25 -1.86
C GLY A 4 -2.31 -0.75 -2.75
N VAL A 5 -2.05 0.23 -3.62
CA VAL A 5 -3.03 0.70 -4.60
C VAL A 5 -3.30 -0.37 -5.66
N MET A 6 -2.27 -1.07 -6.13
CA MET A 6 -2.43 -2.17 -7.09
C MET A 6 -3.24 -3.34 -6.50
N THR A 7 -2.99 -3.72 -5.24
CA THR A 7 -3.77 -4.79 -4.58
C THR A 7 -5.21 -4.36 -4.27
N ALA A 8 -5.44 -3.10 -3.90
CA ALA A 8 -6.79 -2.55 -3.72
C ALA A 8 -7.59 -2.52 -5.04
N LEU A 9 -6.97 -2.11 -6.16
CA LEU A 9 -7.61 -2.14 -7.47
C LEU A 9 -7.91 -3.57 -7.93
N ALA A 10 -6.96 -4.50 -7.75
CA ALA A 10 -7.16 -5.91 -8.13
C ALA A 10 -8.32 -6.54 -7.35
N SER A 11 -8.42 -6.29 -6.04
CA SER A 11 -9.52 -6.81 -5.20
C SER A 11 -10.87 -6.20 -5.57
N MET A 12 -10.93 -4.90 -5.92
CA MET A 12 -12.13 -4.26 -6.44
C MET A 12 -12.60 -4.90 -7.76
N VAL A 13 -11.68 -5.20 -8.67
CA VAL A 13 -11.99 -5.88 -9.94
C VAL A 13 -12.53 -7.29 -9.68
N VAL A 14 -11.90 -8.06 -8.78
CA VAL A 14 -12.39 -9.39 -8.41
C VAL A 14 -13.80 -9.32 -7.81
N ALA A 15 -14.06 -8.37 -6.90
CA ALA A 15 -15.39 -8.18 -6.32
C ALA A 15 -16.45 -7.87 -7.40
N LEU A 16 -16.15 -6.98 -8.35
CA LEU A 16 -17.04 -6.66 -9.47
C LEU A 16 -17.29 -7.88 -10.38
N VAL A 17 -16.26 -8.69 -10.67
CA VAL A 17 -16.41 -9.92 -11.46
C VAL A 17 -17.33 -10.92 -10.75
N LEU A 18 -17.20 -11.08 -9.43
CA LEU A 18 -18.05 -11.97 -8.64
C LEU A 18 -19.52 -11.49 -8.64
N ILE A 19 -19.74 -10.18 -8.50
CA ILE A 19 -21.08 -9.57 -8.56
C ILE A 19 -21.69 -9.71 -9.96
N ALA A 20 -20.92 -9.43 -11.02
CA ALA A 20 -21.39 -9.58 -12.39
C ALA A 20 -21.72 -11.05 -12.73
N GLY A 21 -20.86 -11.99 -12.31
CA GLY A 21 -21.11 -13.42 -12.46
C GLY A 21 -22.40 -13.86 -11.76
N ARG A 22 -22.68 -13.29 -10.58
CA ARG A 22 -23.92 -13.53 -9.83
C ARG A 22 -25.17 -13.05 -10.56
N VAL A 23 -25.10 -11.90 -11.23
CA VAL A 23 -26.23 -11.33 -11.99
C VAL A 23 -26.49 -12.10 -13.28
N ILE A 24 -25.44 -12.51 -14.00
CA ILE A 24 -25.56 -13.14 -15.32
C ILE A 24 -25.92 -14.64 -15.22
N LYS A 25 -25.32 -15.39 -14.29
CA LYS A 25 -25.51 -16.85 -14.17
C LYS A 25 -26.57 -17.29 -13.16
N GLY A 26 -27.24 -16.34 -12.49
CA GLY A 26 -28.33 -16.64 -11.55
C GLY A 26 -27.87 -17.25 -10.23
N HIS A 27 -28.83 -17.78 -9.46
CA HIS A 27 -28.64 -18.24 -8.07
C HIS A 27 -27.96 -19.61 -7.95
N GLU A 28 -28.05 -20.44 -8.99
CA GLU A 28 -27.52 -21.81 -8.97
C GLU A 28 -25.99 -21.85 -9.03
N TRP A 29 -25.36 -20.87 -9.69
CA TRP A 29 -23.90 -20.76 -9.75
C TRP A 29 -23.29 -20.32 -8.41
N ALA A 30 -24.10 -19.82 -7.48
CA ALA A 30 -23.65 -19.06 -6.33
C ALA A 30 -23.66 -19.83 -5.00
N VAL A 31 -23.70 -21.17 -5.05
CA VAL A 31 -23.60 -22.11 -3.90
C VAL A 31 -24.05 -21.45 -2.59
N SER A 32 -25.35 -21.17 -2.50
CA SER A 32 -26.04 -20.67 -1.30
C SER A 32 -25.31 -19.62 -0.44
N GLY A 33 -24.71 -18.59 -1.06
CA GLY A 33 -24.22 -17.39 -0.36
C GLY A 33 -22.71 -17.26 -0.23
N VAL A 34 -21.95 -18.25 -0.67
CA VAL A 34 -20.47 -18.23 -0.67
C VAL A 34 -19.91 -17.09 -1.54
N PHE A 35 -20.53 -16.82 -2.70
CA PHE A 35 -20.11 -15.72 -3.59
C PHE A 35 -20.30 -14.33 -2.99
N THR A 36 -21.44 -14.08 -2.33
CA THR A 36 -21.70 -12.82 -1.62
C THR A 36 -20.74 -12.63 -0.46
N LEU A 37 -20.42 -13.71 0.28
CA LEU A 37 -19.42 -13.68 1.33
C LEU A 37 -18.03 -13.30 0.78
N PHE A 38 -17.58 -13.94 -0.31
CA PHE A 38 -16.30 -13.63 -0.92
C PHE A 38 -16.26 -12.23 -1.53
N ALA A 39 -17.34 -11.75 -2.16
CA ALA A 39 -17.39 -10.39 -2.69
C ALA A 39 -17.23 -9.34 -1.58
N VAL A 40 -17.93 -9.50 -0.46
CA VAL A 40 -17.80 -8.63 0.72
C VAL A 40 -16.41 -8.77 1.33
N LEU A 41 -15.89 -9.99 1.46
CA LEU A 41 -14.55 -10.25 1.99
C LEU A 41 -13.47 -9.56 1.15
N PHE A 42 -13.49 -9.71 -0.17
CA PHE A 42 -12.52 -9.08 -1.07
C PHE A 42 -12.62 -7.55 -1.04
N PHE A 43 -13.84 -7.01 -0.93
CA PHE A 43 -14.03 -5.57 -0.73
C PHE A 43 -13.33 -5.08 0.54
N PHE A 44 -13.58 -5.74 1.69
CA PHE A 44 -12.93 -5.36 2.95
C PHE A 44 -11.41 -5.56 2.92
N VAL A 45 -10.93 -6.66 2.34
CA VAL A 45 -9.49 -6.93 2.18
C VAL A 45 -8.83 -5.84 1.32
N GLY A 46 -9.49 -5.39 0.26
CA GLY A 46 -9.03 -4.26 -0.56
C GLY A 46 -8.89 -2.96 0.24
N VAL A 47 -9.92 -2.61 1.03
CA VAL A 47 -9.90 -1.43 1.90
C VAL A 47 -8.80 -1.54 2.96
N LEU A 48 -8.61 -2.72 3.56
CA LEU A 48 -7.54 -2.99 4.53
C LEU A 48 -6.15 -2.79 3.91
N PHE A 49 -5.89 -3.31 2.71
CA PHE A 49 -4.61 -3.12 2.04
C PHE A 49 -4.37 -1.65 1.63
N PHE A 50 -5.41 -0.93 1.23
CA PHE A 50 -5.32 0.49 0.98
C PHE A 50 -4.93 1.27 2.24
N ALA A 51 -5.60 1.00 3.37
CA ALA A 51 -5.30 1.60 4.66
C ALA A 51 -3.88 1.28 5.12
N LEU A 52 -3.43 0.02 5.00
CA LEU A 52 -2.05 -0.38 5.29
C LEU A 52 -1.03 0.34 4.40
N GLY A 53 -1.36 0.58 3.13
CA GLY A 53 -0.52 1.33 2.20
C GLY A 53 -0.30 2.79 2.64
N LEU A 54 -1.35 3.45 3.12
CA LEU A 54 -1.28 4.80 3.69
C LEU A 54 -0.50 4.81 5.01
N LEU A 55 -0.77 3.84 5.88
CA LEU A 55 -0.08 3.67 7.16
C LEU A 55 1.43 3.48 6.96
N GLY A 56 1.84 2.66 5.99
CA GLY A 56 3.25 2.44 5.66
C GLY A 56 3.97 3.71 5.20
N GLU A 57 3.30 4.57 4.42
CA GLU A 57 3.87 5.86 4.00
C GLU A 57 4.00 6.82 5.19
N TYR A 58 2.98 6.86 6.05
CA TYR A 58 2.96 7.68 7.25
C TYR A 58 4.07 7.27 8.24
N VAL A 59 4.15 5.97 8.55
CA VAL A 59 5.20 5.41 9.42
C VAL A 59 6.58 5.59 8.79
N GLY A 60 6.71 5.43 7.48
CA GLY A 60 7.95 5.69 6.76
C GLY A 60 8.42 7.14 6.93
N ARG A 61 7.51 8.12 6.81
CA ARG A 61 7.81 9.53 7.08
C ARG A 61 8.22 9.76 8.53
N ILE A 62 7.49 9.19 9.49
CA ILE A 62 7.86 9.29 10.92
C ILE A 62 9.26 8.72 11.15
N TYR A 63 9.57 7.56 10.57
CA TYR A 63 10.88 6.95 10.71
C TYR A 63 11.99 7.85 10.19
N LEU A 64 11.79 8.50 9.03
CA LEU A 64 12.75 9.44 8.46
C LEU A 64 12.95 10.67 9.35
N GLU A 65 11.86 11.22 9.90
CA GLU A 65 11.89 12.36 10.81
C GLU A 65 12.63 12.04 12.12
N VAL A 66 12.29 10.91 12.75
CA VAL A 66 12.86 10.49 14.03
C VAL A 66 14.32 10.07 13.90
N ARG A 67 14.77 9.59 12.72
CA ARG A 67 16.13 9.03 12.60
C ARG A 67 17.26 10.04 12.75
N HIS A 68 17.01 11.36 12.77
CA HIS A 68 17.99 12.46 12.98
C HIS A 68 19.41 12.17 12.43
N ARG A 69 19.52 11.52 11.27
CA ARG A 69 20.82 11.20 10.70
C ARG A 69 21.33 12.46 10.00
N PRO A 70 22.42 13.09 10.47
CA PRO A 70 22.96 14.25 9.79
C PRO A 70 23.27 13.86 8.34
N ARG A 71 22.77 14.67 7.39
CA ARG A 71 22.87 14.41 5.94
C ARG A 71 24.33 14.29 5.45
N TYR A 72 25.27 14.81 6.22
CA TYR A 72 26.69 14.76 5.94
C TYR A 72 27.49 14.82 7.25
N VAL A 73 28.66 14.21 7.24
CA VAL A 73 29.67 14.36 8.29
C VAL A 73 30.81 15.16 7.68
N VAL A 74 31.07 16.36 8.21
CA VAL A 74 32.20 17.19 7.77
C VAL A 74 33.48 16.51 8.23
N ARG A 75 34.28 16.00 7.28
CA ARG A 75 35.53 15.29 7.60
C ARG A 75 36.67 16.26 7.91
N GLN A 76 36.80 17.33 7.13
CA GLN A 76 37.79 18.38 7.30
C GLN A 76 37.26 19.71 6.75
N VAL A 77 37.63 20.81 7.40
CA VAL A 77 37.37 22.19 6.95
C VAL A 77 38.73 22.81 6.63
N PHE A 78 38.96 23.13 5.36
CA PHE A 78 40.17 23.86 4.95
C PHE A 78 39.92 25.35 5.09
N ARG A 79 40.63 26.01 6.01
CA ARG A 79 40.63 27.47 6.12
C ARG A 79 41.57 28.02 5.05
N SER A 80 41.10 28.97 4.26
CA SER A 80 41.87 29.68 3.24
C SER A 80 43.16 30.25 3.87
N GLY A 81 44.29 29.58 3.64
CA GLY A 81 45.58 29.94 4.21
C GLY A 81 46.46 28.76 4.65
N GLN A 82 45.91 27.55 4.80
CA GLN A 82 46.72 26.35 5.03
C GLN A 82 46.72 25.48 3.76
N ASP A 83 47.72 25.74 2.92
CA ASP A 83 48.09 24.92 1.78
C ASP A 83 48.92 23.72 2.31
N PRO A 84 48.45 22.47 2.20
CA PRO A 84 49.23 21.31 2.60
C PRO A 84 50.23 20.96 1.49
N ARG A 85 51.48 21.39 1.67
CA ARG A 85 52.63 20.80 0.98
C ARG A 85 53.11 19.56 1.72
#